data_AF-A0A961YTC4-F1
#
_entry.id   AF-A0A961YTC4-F1
#
_cell.length_a   1.000
_cell.length_b   1.000
_cell.length_c   1.000
_cell.angle_alpha   90.00
_cell.angle_beta   90.00
_cell.angle_gamma   90.00
#
_symmetry.space_group_name_H-M   'P 1'
#
loop_
_entity.id
_entity.type
_entity.pdbx_description
1 polymer ?
#
loop_
_entity_poly.entity_id
_entity_poly.type
_entity_poly.pdbx_seq_one_letter_code
_entity_poly.pdbx_strand_id
1 'polypeptide(L)' 'MKSAVIIFPGSNRDRDMVSALTKILGRRPVTVWHMEHDLPDVDLVVLPGGFSYG' A
#
# COMPACT_ATOMS: atom_id res chain seq x y z
N MET A 1 3.49 7.81 -12.30
CA MET A 1 3.96 7.25 -11.02
C MET A 1 3.22 5.97 -10.65
N LYS A 2 3.82 4.80 -10.87
CA LYS A 2 3.33 3.50 -10.38
C LYS A 2 3.58 3.46 -8.88
N SER A 3 2.59 3.01 -8.11
CA SER A 3 2.70 2.96 -6.66
C SER A 3 2.20 1.63 -6.10
N ALA A 4 2.78 1.25 -4.97
CA ALA A 4 2.38 0.08 -4.19
C ALA A 4 2.05 0.47 -2.74
N VAL A 5 1.10 -0.23 -2.12
CA VAL A 5 0.76 -0.14 -0.70
C VAL A 5 0.98 -1.50 -0.06
N ILE A 6 1.82 -1.57 0.97
CA ILE A 6 2.10 -2.81 1.70
C ILE A 6 1.00 -3.08 2.72
N ILE A 7 0.50 -4.31 2.79
CA ILE A 7 -0.55 -4.73 3.72
C ILE A 7 0.04 -5.68 4.77
N PHE A 8 -0.09 -5.27 6.03
CA PHE A 8 0.23 -6.08 7.21
C PHE A 8 -1.06 -6.57 7.90
N PRO A 9 -1.02 -7.72 8.60
CA PRO A 9 -2.09 -8.13 9.51
C PRO A 9 -2.33 -7.05 10.57
N GLY A 10 -3.56 -6.55 10.68
CA GLY A 10 -3.91 -5.50 11.64
C GLY A 10 -3.63 -4.06 11.19
N SER A 11 -3.10 -3.85 9.99
CA SER A 11 -3.04 -2.51 9.39
C SER A 11 -4.44 -1.92 9.24
N ASN A 12 -4.59 -0.62 9.53
CA ASN A 12 -5.90 0.04 9.53
C ASN A 12 -5.97 1.33 8.69
N ARG A 13 -4.84 1.79 8.12
CA ARG A 13 -4.78 2.91 7.16
C ARG A 13 -4.42 2.48 5.74
N ASP A 14 -4.35 1.17 5.46
CA ASP A 14 -4.09 0.64 4.12
C ASP A 14 -5.14 1.11 3.11
N ARG A 15 -6.44 1.02 3.44
CA ARG A 15 -7.55 1.46 2.59
C ARG A 15 -7.55 2.97 2.36
N ASP A 16 -7.24 3.74 3.41
CA ASP A 16 -7.13 5.20 3.32
C ASP A 16 -6.04 5.58 2.32
N MET A 17 -4.91 4.88 2.37
CA MET A 17 -3.79 5.12 1.47
C MET A 17 -4.07 4.69 0.04
N VAL A 18 -4.73 3.55 -0.16
CA VAL A 18 -5.23 3.13 -1.48
C VAL A 18 -6.18 4.18 -2.06
N SER A 19 -7.11 4.71 -1.26
CA SER A 19 -8.06 5.74 -1.67
C SER A 19 -7.36 7.06 -2.04
N ALA A 20 -6.44 7.53 -1.19
CA ALA A 20 -5.69 8.76 -1.42
C ALA A 20 -4.86 8.68 -2.71
N LEU A 21 -4.08 7.60 -2.88
CA LEU A 21 -3.26 7.40 -4.08
C LEU A 21 -4.11 7.27 -5.34
N THR A 22 -5.27 6.60 -5.25
CA THR A 22 -6.20 6.49 -6.39
C THR A 22 -6.72 7.86 -6.81
N LYS A 23 -7.11 8.71 -5.85
CA LYS A 23 -7.63 10.06 -6.13
C LYS A 23 -6.57 10.99 -6.71
N ILE A 24 -5.33 10.94 -6.20
CA ILE A 24 -4.25 11.84 -6.61
C ILE A 24 -3.66 11.42 -7.96
N LEU A 25 -3.48 10.12 -8.19
CA LEU A 25 -2.78 9.59 -9.38
C LEU A 25 -3.74 9.18 -10.49
N GLY A 26 -5.06 9.20 -10.25
CA GLY A 26 -6.09 8.73 -11.19
C GLY A 26 -6.04 7.21 -11.44
N ARG A 27 -5.27 6.46 -10.63
CA ARG A 27 -5.09 5.01 -10.77
C ARG A 27 -4.84 4.35 -9.43
N ARG A 28 -5.39 3.15 -9.28
CA ARG A 28 -5.25 2.38 -8.04
C ARG A 28 -3.80 1.88 -7.88
N PRO A 29 -3.18 2.03 -6.69
CA PRO A 29 -1.90 1.41 -6.39
C PRO A 29 -2.03 -0.12 -6.35
N VAL A 30 -0.92 -0.82 -6.59
CA VAL A 30 -0.82 -2.26 -6.36
C VAL A 30 -0.81 -2.52 -4.85
N THR A 31 -1.65 -3.42 -4.36
CA THR A 31 -1.57 -3.86 -2.96
C THR A 31 -0.63 -5.06 -2.87
N VAL A 32 0.35 -4.99 -1.98
CA VAL A 32 1.37 -6.05 -1.81
C VAL A 32 1.24 -6.61 -0.41
N TRP A 33 1.12 -7.92 -0.28
CA TRP A 33 1.09 -8.57 1.03
C TRP A 33 2.49 -8.53 1.66
N HIS A 34 2.60 -8.26 2.96
CA HIS A 34 3.90 -8.07 3.61
C HIS A 34 4.84 -9.29 3.58
N MET A 35 4.33 -10.50 3.29
CA MET A 35 5.16 -11.71 3.15
C MET A 35 5.64 -11.95 1.71
N GLU A 36 5.29 -11.10 0.75
CA GLU A 36 5.86 -11.17 -0.59
C GLU A 36 7.36 -10.87 -0.54
N HIS A 37 8.16 -11.65 -1.27
CA HIS A 37 9.61 -11.49 -1.30
C HIS A 37 10.09 -10.44 -2.30
N ASP A 38 9.28 -10.17 -3.31
CA ASP A 38 9.59 -9.23 -4.38
C ASP A 38 8.66 -8.02 -4.34
N LEU A 39 9.23 -6.84 -4.63
CA LEU A 39 8.44 -5.64 -4.86
C LEU A 39 8.10 -5.51 -6.33
N PRO A 40 6.88 -5.05 -6.68
CA PRO A 40 6.54 -4.75 -8.06
C PRO A 40 7.42 -3.60 -8.59
N ASP A 41 7.60 -3.54 -9.91
CA ASP A 41 8.24 -2.41 -10.59
C ASP A 41 7.39 -1.13 -10.42
N VAL A 42 7.66 -0.36 -9.36
CA VAL A 42 6.93 0.85 -8.98
C VAL A 42 7.89 1.98 -8.60
N ASP A 43 7.42 3.21 -8.79
CA ASP A 43 8.17 4.42 -8.47
C ASP A 43 8.05 4.80 -6.98
N LEU A 44 7.01 4.29 -6.30
CA LEU A 44 6.67 4.61 -4.91
C LEU A 44 6.14 3.38 -4.18
N VAL A 45 6.70 3.08 -3.01
CA VAL A 45 6.16 2.10 -2.07
C VAL A 45 5.71 2.83 -0.81
N VAL A 46 4.48 2.55 -0.36
CA VAL A 46 3.93 3.13 0.86
C VAL A 46 3.68 2.04 1.88
N LEU A 47 4.27 2.21 3.06
CA LEU A 47 3.95 1.43 4.24
C LEU A 47 2.91 2.21 5.07
N PRO A 48 1.63 1.79 5.05
CA PRO A 48 0.58 2.51 5.76
C PRO A 48 0.72 2.33 7.28
N GLY A 49 0.24 3.33 8.02
CA GLY A 49 0.16 3.27 9.47
C GLY A 49 -0.96 2.35 9.97
N GLY A 50 -0.97 2.10 11.27
CA GLY A 50 -1.97 1.29 11.95
C GLY A 50 -1.38 0.53 13.14
N PHE A 51 -2.02 -0.58 13.49
CA PHE A 51 -1.68 -1.44 14.64
C PHE A 51 -1.34 -2.84 14.13
N SER A 52 -0.25 -2.93 13.36
CA SER A 52 0.19 -4.20 12.82
C SER A 52 0.60 -5.12 13.96
N TYR A 53 -0.01 -6.31 14.03
CA TYR A 53 0.14 -7.28 15.13
C TYR A 53 -0.44 -6.86 16.50
N GLY A 54 -1.27 -5.82 16.57
CA GLY A 54 -1.87 -5.31 17.82
C GLY A 54 -1.07 -4.17 18.39
#